data_AF-U4R1Q3-F1
#
_entry.id   AF-U4R1Q3-F1
#
_cell.length_a   1.000
_cell.length_b   1.000
_cell.length_c   1.000
_cell.angle_alpha   90.00
_cell.angle_beta   90.00
_cell.angle_gamma   90.00
#
_symmetry.space_group_name_H-M   'P 1'
#
loop_
_entity.id
_entity.type
_entity.pdbx_description
1 polymer ?
#
loop_
_entity_poly.entity_id
_entity_poly.type
_entity_poly.pdbx_seq_one_letter_code
_entity_poly.pdbx_strand_id
1 'polypeptide(L)'
;MKRFVGHLPQVWERVRRSLAKQDAAALMAVLEGVSEQEIAEENRKDWKPYKRFLKRHEKHLDDYRKTLQAKGIDTSGMRPMGSAESQMRIFAKRTKRGGYSWSERGVRAMLRTMMRIQEAGTVVRTVEGQASKQATPQQSINMRQLLKNVTQPVKGCIAGMIRMLQGPKQSSTTGMALKALRG
;
A
#
# COMPACT_ATOMS: atom_id res chain seq x y z
N MET A 1 6.28 -18.41 4.19
CA MET A 1 7.08 -18.49 5.44
C MET A 1 6.26 -18.64 6.71
N LYS A 2 5.40 -17.69 7.11
CA LYS A 2 4.55 -17.81 8.32
C LYS A 2 3.70 -19.09 8.35
N ARG A 3 3.21 -19.54 7.19
CA ARG A 3 2.49 -20.82 7.03
C ARG A 3 3.33 -22.05 7.45
N PHE A 4 4.65 -22.01 7.27
CA PHE A 4 5.52 -23.17 7.47
C PHE A 4 6.14 -23.21 8.86
N VAL A 5 6.59 -22.08 9.38
CA VAL A 5 7.35 -22.03 10.65
C VAL A 5 6.70 -21.09 11.68
N GLY A 6 5.52 -20.55 11.39
CA GLY A 6 4.86 -19.58 12.28
C GLY A 6 4.33 -20.19 13.58
N HIS A 7 4.10 -21.49 13.61
CA HIS A 7 3.74 -22.24 14.83
C HIS A 7 4.95 -22.57 15.72
N LEU A 8 6.18 -22.38 15.22
CA LEU A 8 7.42 -22.58 15.96
C LEU A 8 7.92 -21.22 16.47
N PRO A 9 7.63 -20.82 17.73
CA PRO A 9 7.84 -19.45 18.18
C PRO A 9 9.31 -19.00 18.13
N GLN A 10 10.25 -19.84 18.56
CA GLN A 10 11.68 -19.51 18.56
C GLN A 10 12.25 -19.39 17.14
N VAL A 11 11.91 -20.34 16.26
CA VAL A 11 12.31 -20.31 14.85
C VAL A 11 11.70 -19.09 14.15
N TRP A 12 10.42 -18.84 14.37
CA TRP A 12 9.72 -17.70 13.79
C TRP A 12 10.30 -16.35 14.21
N GLU A 13 10.75 -16.24 15.47
CA GLU A 13 11.44 -15.03 15.93
C GLU A 13 12.79 -14.83 15.23
N ARG A 14 13.60 -15.89 15.12
CA ARG A 14 14.88 -15.84 14.39
C ARG A 14 14.68 -15.48 12.91
N VAL A 15 13.66 -16.06 12.28
CA VAL A 15 13.25 -15.71 10.91
C VAL A 15 12.87 -14.24 10.80
N ARG A 16 12.02 -13.73 11.72
CA ARG A 16 11.64 -12.30 11.73
C ARG A 16 12.84 -11.38 11.91
N ARG A 17 13.76 -11.72 12.82
CA ARG A 17 14.99 -10.93 13.04
C ARG A 17 15.87 -10.92 11.78
N SER A 18 16.03 -12.05 11.12
CA SER A 18 16.82 -12.15 9.88
C SER A 18 16.19 -11.37 8.73
N LEU A 19 14.86 -11.46 8.56
CA LEU A 19 14.12 -10.66 7.58
C LEU A 19 14.17 -9.16 7.87
N ALA A 20 14.10 -8.75 9.14
CA ALA A 20 14.20 -7.35 9.54
C ALA A 20 15.61 -6.77 9.27
N LYS A 21 16.65 -7.59 9.45
CA LYS A 21 18.03 -7.25 9.12
C LYS A 21 18.37 -7.39 7.63
N GLN A 22 17.45 -7.95 6.83
CA GLN A 22 17.65 -8.27 5.41
C GLN A 22 18.92 -9.10 5.18
N ASP A 23 19.10 -10.12 6.02
CA ASP A 23 20.25 -11.03 5.99
C ASP A 23 19.79 -12.38 5.42
N ALA A 24 20.08 -12.61 4.14
CA ALA A 24 19.68 -13.81 3.42
C ALA A 24 20.37 -15.07 3.97
N ALA A 25 21.66 -14.98 4.31
CA ALA A 25 22.45 -16.11 4.80
C ALA A 25 21.96 -16.57 6.17
N ALA A 26 21.75 -15.63 7.11
CA ALA A 26 21.20 -15.95 8.42
C ALA A 26 19.79 -16.55 8.33
N LEU A 27 18.97 -16.05 7.39
CA LEU A 27 17.65 -16.61 7.12
C LEU A 27 17.73 -18.05 6.64
N MET A 28 18.60 -18.33 5.67
CA MET A 28 18.76 -19.68 5.11
C MET A 28 19.31 -20.67 6.14
N ALA A 29 20.29 -20.27 6.96
CA ALA A 29 20.82 -21.10 8.03
C ALA A 29 19.73 -21.53 9.03
N VAL A 30 18.83 -20.60 9.42
CA VAL A 30 17.71 -20.92 10.30
C VAL A 30 16.74 -21.90 9.65
N LEU A 31 16.45 -21.76 8.35
CA LEU A 31 15.55 -22.67 7.63
C LEU A 31 16.17 -24.03 7.33
N GLU A 32 17.49 -24.09 7.16
CA GLU A 32 18.23 -25.34 6.98
C GLU A 32 18.18 -26.20 8.24
N GLY A 33 18.23 -25.58 9.42
CA GLY A 33 18.09 -26.27 10.71
C GLY A 33 16.67 -26.75 11.06
N VAL A 34 15.62 -26.33 10.34
CA VAL A 34 14.25 -26.81 10.56
C VAL A 34 14.04 -28.14 9.82
N SER A 35 13.71 -29.16 10.59
CA SER A 35 13.41 -30.50 10.08
C SER A 35 12.01 -30.56 9.46
N GLU A 36 11.79 -31.50 8.54
CA GLU A 36 10.46 -31.72 7.94
C GLU A 36 9.42 -32.19 8.96
N GLN A 37 9.86 -32.84 10.03
CA GLN A 37 9.00 -33.38 11.07
C GLN A 37 8.35 -32.26 11.90
N GLU A 38 9.05 -31.13 12.07
CA GLU A 38 8.56 -29.94 12.78
C GLU A 38 7.53 -29.14 11.99
N ILE A 39 7.39 -29.40 10.69
CA ILE A 39 6.39 -28.74 9.82
C ILE A 39 5.06 -29.49 9.95
N ALA A 40 3.96 -28.73 10.02
CA ALA A 40 2.60 -29.27 9.99
C ALA A 40 2.39 -30.17 8.76
N GLU A 41 1.73 -31.32 8.96
CA GLU A 41 1.63 -32.39 7.94
C GLU A 41 1.09 -31.90 6.61
N GLU A 42 0.08 -31.03 6.65
CA GLU A 42 -0.56 -30.40 5.50
C GLU A 42 0.45 -29.64 4.60
N ASN A 43 1.50 -29.08 5.20
CA ASN A 43 2.46 -28.22 4.53
C ASN A 43 3.81 -28.91 4.26
N ARG A 44 4.01 -30.15 4.70
CA ARG A 44 5.29 -30.88 4.54
C ARG A 44 5.68 -31.08 3.07
N LYS A 45 4.71 -31.42 2.21
CA LYS A 45 4.94 -31.63 0.76
C LYS A 45 5.51 -30.38 0.08
N ASP A 46 5.06 -29.20 0.51
CA ASP A 46 5.47 -27.92 -0.07
C ASP A 46 6.76 -27.36 0.54
N TRP A 47 7.23 -27.92 1.66
CA TRP A 47 8.40 -27.41 2.38
C TRP A 47 9.71 -27.56 1.61
N LYS A 48 9.98 -28.77 1.08
CA LYS A 48 11.17 -29.03 0.25
C LYS A 48 11.22 -28.13 -1.01
N PRO A 49 10.14 -28.03 -1.83
CA PRO A 49 10.08 -27.07 -2.93
C PRO A 49 10.33 -25.63 -2.48
N TYR A 50 9.75 -25.21 -1.36
CA TYR A 50 9.89 -23.86 -0.85
C TYR A 50 11.33 -23.52 -0.43
N LYS A 51 12.02 -24.43 0.29
CA LYS A 51 13.46 -24.26 0.61
C LYS A 51 14.31 -24.14 -0.66
N ARG A 52 14.07 -25.00 -1.66
CA ARG A 52 14.79 -24.94 -2.95
C ARG A 52 14.54 -23.63 -3.69
N PHE A 53 13.29 -23.14 -3.68
CA PHE A 53 12.94 -21.86 -4.25
C PHE A 53 13.70 -20.71 -3.58
N LEU A 54 13.70 -20.66 -2.25
CA LEU A 54 14.43 -19.61 -1.52
C LEU A 54 15.94 -19.66 -1.79
N LYS A 55 16.53 -20.86 -1.82
CA LYS A 55 17.95 -21.04 -2.16
C LYS A 55 18.30 -20.55 -3.57
N ARG A 56 17.43 -20.81 -4.56
CA ARG A 56 17.62 -20.31 -5.93
C ARG A 56 17.56 -18.78 -6.01
N HIS A 57 16.74 -18.16 -5.18
CA HIS A 57 16.50 -16.72 -5.18
C HIS A 57 17.18 -15.99 -4.01
N GLU A 58 18.22 -16.58 -3.41
CA GLU A 58 18.91 -16.06 -2.24
C GLU A 58 19.40 -14.62 -2.44
N LYS A 59 19.97 -14.33 -3.61
CA LYS A 59 20.44 -12.98 -3.99
C LYS A 59 19.34 -11.91 -3.97
N HIS A 60 18.06 -12.30 -4.07
CA HIS A 60 16.93 -11.36 -4.03
C HIS A 60 16.36 -11.17 -2.62
N LEU A 61 16.83 -11.95 -1.64
CA LEU A 61 16.46 -11.79 -0.24
C LEU A 61 17.31 -10.70 0.45
N ASP A 62 18.49 -10.42 -0.10
CA ASP A 62 19.32 -9.30 0.31
C ASP A 62 18.72 -7.95 -0.08
N ASP A 63 19.12 -6.91 0.65
CA ASP A 63 18.68 -5.56 0.37
C ASP A 63 19.18 -5.07 -0.99
N TYR A 64 18.26 -4.84 -1.91
CA TYR A 64 18.54 -4.38 -3.28
C TYR A 64 19.35 -3.07 -3.32
N ARG A 65 19.28 -2.25 -2.27
CA ARG A 65 20.08 -1.02 -2.14
C ARG A 65 21.58 -1.30 -2.19
N LYS A 66 22.05 -2.43 -1.62
CA LYS A 66 23.46 -2.85 -1.73
C LYS A 66 23.87 -3.09 -3.19
N THR A 67 23.00 -3.75 -3.95
CA THR A 67 23.23 -4.01 -5.39
C THR A 67 23.25 -2.72 -6.21
N LEU A 68 22.43 -1.72 -5.85
CA LEU A 68 22.42 -0.42 -6.52
C LEU A 68 23.66 0.42 -6.15
N GLN A 69 24.05 0.42 -4.88
CA GLN A 69 25.28 1.08 -4.42
C GLN A 69 26.51 0.50 -5.12
N ALA A 70 26.60 -0.83 -5.26
CA ALA A 70 27.68 -1.49 -5.99
C ALA A 70 27.75 -1.08 -7.48
N LYS A 71 26.64 -0.59 -8.05
CA LYS A 71 26.56 -0.05 -9.41
C LYS A 71 26.77 1.47 -9.47
N GLY A 72 27.16 2.10 -8.36
CA GLY A 72 27.39 3.55 -8.28
C GLY A 72 26.12 4.40 -8.22
N ILE A 73 24.96 3.79 -7.94
CA ILE A 73 23.69 4.54 -7.80
C ILE A 73 23.55 5.00 -6.36
N ASP A 74 23.34 6.29 -6.16
CA ASP A 74 23.02 6.83 -4.84
C ASP A 74 21.66 6.31 -4.38
N THR A 75 21.68 5.56 -3.28
CA THR A 75 20.49 5.02 -2.65
C THR A 75 19.99 5.85 -1.47
N SER A 76 20.60 7.02 -1.23
CA SER A 76 20.15 7.96 -0.21
C SER A 76 18.67 8.31 -0.45
N GLY A 77 17.84 8.14 0.58
CA GLY A 77 16.38 8.31 0.49
C GLY A 77 15.59 7.10 -0.04
N MET A 78 16.25 6.05 -0.54
CA MET A 78 15.56 4.82 -0.96
C MET A 78 15.15 3.97 0.25
N ARG A 79 13.93 3.43 0.19
CA ARG A 79 13.39 2.56 1.23
C ARG A 79 13.72 1.09 0.98
N PRO A 80 13.93 0.28 2.03
CA PRO A 80 14.06 -1.16 1.87
C PRO A 80 12.76 -1.75 1.31
N MET A 81 12.89 -2.87 0.59
CA MET A 81 11.80 -3.51 -0.16
C MET A 81 10.51 -3.68 0.67
N GLY A 82 10.61 -4.18 1.91
CA GLY A 82 9.45 -4.39 2.77
C GLY A 82 8.73 -3.10 3.17
N SER A 83 9.45 -1.99 3.32
CA SER A 83 8.83 -0.68 3.59
C SER A 83 8.12 -0.15 2.34
N ALA A 84 8.75 -0.32 1.16
CA ALA A 84 8.15 0.06 -0.12
C ALA A 84 6.87 -0.74 -0.43
N GLU A 85 6.87 -2.06 -0.20
CA GLU A 85 5.69 -2.92 -0.36
C GLU A 85 4.53 -2.49 0.56
N SER A 86 4.84 -2.17 1.82
CA SER A 86 3.85 -1.69 2.78
C SER A 86 3.18 -0.40 2.29
N GLN A 87 3.96 0.54 1.73
CA GLN A 87 3.38 1.75 1.13
C GLN A 87 2.54 1.45 -0.11
N MET A 88 3.02 0.57 -0.99
CA MET A 88 2.28 0.17 -2.19
C MET A 88 0.91 -0.41 -1.83
N ARG A 89 0.81 -1.16 -0.72
CA ARG A 89 -0.49 -1.64 -0.21
C ARG A 89 -1.46 -0.51 0.13
N ILE A 90 -0.96 0.60 0.71
CA ILE A 90 -1.78 1.78 1.03
C ILE A 90 -2.23 2.46 -0.25
N PHE A 91 -1.33 2.67 -1.22
CA PHE A 91 -1.68 3.21 -2.54
C PHE A 91 -2.74 2.35 -3.23
N ALA A 92 -2.49 1.05 -3.36
CA ALA A 92 -3.41 0.11 -3.99
C ALA A 92 -4.79 0.07 -3.31
N LYS A 93 -4.85 0.20 -1.97
CA LYS A 93 -6.13 0.30 -1.24
C LYS A 93 -6.93 1.54 -1.66
N ARG A 94 -6.27 2.66 -1.95
CA ARG A 94 -6.95 3.91 -2.32
C ARG A 94 -7.24 4.02 -3.81
N THR A 95 -6.39 3.50 -4.67
CA THR A 95 -6.52 3.66 -6.13
C THR A 95 -7.21 2.48 -6.82
N LYS A 96 -7.00 1.24 -6.36
CA LYS A 96 -7.49 0.03 -7.05
C LYS A 96 -8.54 -0.75 -6.25
N ARG A 97 -8.29 -1.02 -4.97
CA ARG A 97 -9.08 -1.95 -4.15
C ARG A 97 -10.17 -1.28 -3.30
N GLY A 98 -10.25 0.05 -3.35
CA GLY A 98 -11.21 0.83 -2.56
C GLY A 98 -12.60 0.94 -3.20
N GLY A 99 -12.83 0.27 -4.32
CA GLY A 99 -14.09 0.33 -5.08
C GLY A 99 -14.30 1.61 -5.88
N TYR A 100 -13.46 2.63 -5.73
CA TYR A 100 -13.54 3.88 -6.47
C TYR A 100 -13.14 3.69 -7.95
N SER A 101 -13.97 4.19 -8.85
CA SER A 101 -13.56 4.42 -10.24
C SER A 101 -12.96 5.82 -10.34
N TRP A 102 -11.75 5.91 -10.86
CA TRP A 102 -11.02 7.17 -10.98
C TRP A 102 -10.88 7.55 -12.45
N SER A 103 -11.06 8.83 -12.77
CA SER A 103 -10.50 9.39 -14.00
C SER A 103 -8.97 9.44 -13.90
N GLU A 104 -8.27 9.49 -15.03
CA GLU A 104 -6.79 9.57 -15.03
C GLU A 104 -6.30 10.77 -14.20
N ARG A 105 -6.94 11.93 -14.36
CA ARG A 105 -6.67 13.13 -13.56
C ARG A 105 -6.91 12.88 -12.07
N GLY A 106 -7.97 12.15 -11.72
CA GLY A 106 -8.32 11.80 -10.34
C GLY A 106 -7.30 10.88 -9.67
N VAL A 107 -6.88 9.79 -10.35
CA VAL A 107 -5.82 8.90 -9.83
C VAL A 107 -4.53 9.69 -9.61
N ARG A 108 -4.12 10.49 -10.61
CA ARG A 108 -2.88 11.26 -10.56
C ARG A 108 -2.88 12.25 -9.40
N ALA A 109 -3.99 12.96 -9.19
CA ALA A 109 -4.16 13.87 -8.07
C ALA A 109 -4.10 13.13 -6.72
N MET A 110 -4.77 11.98 -6.60
CA MET A 110 -4.76 11.17 -5.38
C MET A 110 -3.35 10.64 -5.04
N LEU A 111 -2.63 10.11 -6.03
CA LEU A 111 -1.25 9.63 -5.85
C LEU A 111 -0.33 10.76 -5.38
N ARG A 112 -0.37 11.92 -6.04
CA ARG A 112 0.41 13.11 -5.64
C ARG A 112 0.08 13.53 -4.21
N THR A 113 -1.20 13.54 -3.86
CA THR A 113 -1.66 13.89 -2.50
C THR A 113 -1.08 12.93 -1.48
N MET A 114 -1.11 11.62 -1.75
CA MET A 114 -0.57 10.60 -0.85
C MET A 114 0.95 10.67 -0.71
N MET A 115 1.69 10.97 -1.79
CA MET A 115 3.14 11.19 -1.76
C MET A 115 3.49 12.40 -0.89
N ARG A 116 2.82 13.54 -1.11
CA ARG A 116 3.02 14.77 -0.33
C ARG A 116 2.70 14.61 1.15
N ILE A 117 1.67 13.82 1.50
CA ILE A 117 1.38 13.49 2.91
C ILE A 117 2.58 12.81 3.57
N GLN A 118 3.25 11.89 2.86
CA GLN A 118 4.38 11.17 3.44
C GLN A 118 5.67 12.00 3.49
N GLU A 119 5.87 12.90 2.52
CA GLU A 119 7.08 13.74 2.43
C GLU A 119 7.02 14.96 3.35
N ALA A 120 5.89 15.68 3.35
CA ALA A 120 5.81 17.01 3.95
C ALA A 120 4.70 17.13 5.02
N GLY A 121 3.80 16.15 5.15
CA GLY A 121 2.65 16.23 6.06
C GLY A 121 1.58 17.27 5.68
N THR A 122 1.88 18.12 4.70
CA THR A 122 1.02 19.20 4.18
C THR A 122 0.76 19.03 2.70
N VAL A 123 -0.44 19.38 2.26
CA VAL A 123 -0.79 19.43 0.83
C VAL A 123 -1.29 20.83 0.52
N VAL A 124 -0.81 21.38 -0.60
CA VAL A 124 -1.29 22.65 -1.13
C VAL A 124 -2.60 22.37 -1.86
N ARG A 125 -3.69 22.98 -1.36
CA ARG A 125 -4.98 22.93 -2.04
C ARG A 125 -5.09 24.16 -2.92
N THR A 126 -5.22 23.96 -4.23
CA THR A 126 -5.75 24.99 -5.14
C THR A 126 -7.25 25.04 -4.94
N VAL A 127 -7.75 26.14 -4.38
CA VAL A 127 -9.18 26.41 -4.34
C VAL A 127 -9.55 27.04 -5.68
N GLU A 128 -10.05 26.25 -6.63
CA GLU A 128 -10.71 26.80 -7.81
C GLU A 128 -12.03 27.42 -7.34
N GLY A 129 -11.99 28.73 -7.07
CA GLY A 129 -13.18 29.56 -7.02
C GLY A 129 -13.79 29.62 -8.41
N GLN A 130 -15.11 29.52 -8.49
CA GLN A 130 -15.83 29.72 -9.74
C GLN A 130 -15.37 31.03 -10.40
N ALA A 131 -14.86 30.92 -11.64
CA ALA A 131 -14.75 31.98 -12.62
C ALA A 131 -14.29 33.38 -12.14
N SER A 132 -13.12 33.49 -11.49
CA SER A 132 -12.44 34.79 -11.40
C SER A 132 -10.97 34.69 -11.81
N LYS A 133 -10.56 35.60 -12.70
CA LYS A 133 -9.23 35.69 -13.33
C LYS A 133 -8.15 36.22 -12.37
N GLN A 134 -8.13 35.77 -11.12
CA GLN A 134 -7.11 36.18 -10.15
C GLN A 134 -6.39 34.96 -9.58
N ALA A 135 -5.09 35.15 -9.32
CA ALA A 135 -4.18 34.10 -8.85
C ALA A 135 -4.81 33.32 -7.69
N THR A 136 -4.92 31.99 -7.89
CA THR A 136 -5.53 31.10 -6.90
C THR A 136 -4.68 31.08 -5.64
N PRO A 137 -5.23 31.41 -4.45
CA PRO A 137 -4.47 31.40 -3.22
C PRO A 137 -4.11 29.95 -2.88
N GLN A 138 -2.80 29.67 -2.83
CA GLN A 138 -2.25 28.40 -2.39
C GLN A 138 -2.23 28.36 -0.86
N GLN A 139 -3.14 27.59 -0.26
CA GLN A 139 -3.14 27.38 1.20
C GLN A 139 -2.52 26.02 1.54
N SER A 140 -1.55 26.02 2.45
CA SER A 140 -1.00 24.81 3.05
C SER A 140 -1.98 24.28 4.09
N ILE A 141 -2.55 23.10 3.85
CA ILE A 141 -3.55 22.50 4.76
C ILE A 141 -2.96 21.27 5.44
N ASN A 142 -3.25 21.12 6.74
CA ASN A 142 -2.96 19.91 7.49
C ASN A 142 -3.88 18.77 7.04
N MET A 143 -3.30 17.70 6.51
CA MET A 143 -4.04 16.65 5.84
C MET A 143 -4.92 15.79 6.76
N ARG A 144 -4.57 15.67 8.05
CA ARG A 144 -5.44 14.96 9.01
C ARG A 144 -6.76 15.69 9.21
N GLN A 145 -6.74 17.03 9.17
CA GLN A 145 -7.95 17.83 9.28
C GLN A 145 -8.77 17.82 7.98
N LEU A 146 -8.11 17.87 6.81
CA LEU A 146 -8.80 17.79 5.51
C LEU A 146 -9.52 16.44 5.30
N LEU A 147 -8.90 15.33 5.68
CA LEU A 147 -9.52 14.00 5.54
C LEU A 147 -10.64 13.75 6.57
N LYS A 148 -10.60 14.44 7.72
CA LYS A 148 -11.67 14.39 8.74
C LYS A 148 -12.86 15.25 8.35
N ASN A 149 -12.60 16.46 7.86
CA ASN A 149 -13.63 17.40 7.45
C ASN A 149 -13.96 17.15 5.99
N VAL A 150 -14.95 16.29 5.70
CA VAL A 150 -15.49 16.10 4.35
C VAL A 150 -16.13 17.43 3.91
N THR A 151 -15.31 18.33 3.38
CA THR A 151 -15.75 19.71 3.10
C THR A 151 -16.66 19.73 1.88
N GLN A 152 -16.45 18.81 0.91
CA GLN A 152 -17.32 18.64 -0.25
C GLN A 152 -17.36 17.15 -0.68
N PRO A 153 -18.55 16.55 -0.79
CA PRO A 153 -18.69 15.22 -1.40
C PRO A 153 -18.48 15.35 -2.92
N VAL A 154 -17.36 14.84 -3.42
CA VAL A 154 -17.16 14.70 -4.87
C VAL A 154 -18.07 13.58 -5.37
N LYS A 155 -18.80 13.82 -6.48
CA LYS A 155 -19.55 12.79 -7.21
C LYS A 155 -18.56 11.78 -7.79
N GLY A 156 -18.25 10.75 -7.01
CA GLY A 156 -17.53 9.56 -7.46
C GLY A 156 -18.48 8.37 -7.57
N CYS A 157 -18.17 7.43 -8.45
CA CYS A 157 -18.81 6.12 -8.49
C CYS A 157 -17.93 5.09 -7.77
N ILE A 158 -18.59 4.21 -7.01
CA ILE A 158 -18.02 3.03 -6.38
C ILE A 158 -18.62 1.81 -7.11
N ALA A 159 -17.78 1.00 -7.75
CA ALA A 159 -18.21 -0.20 -8.49
C ALA A 159 -19.37 0.08 -9.49
N GLY A 160 -19.30 1.18 -10.23
CA GLY A 160 -20.33 1.59 -11.19
C GLY A 160 -21.58 2.24 -10.57
N MET A 161 -21.68 2.34 -9.24
CA MET A 161 -22.78 3.02 -8.55
C MET A 161 -22.34 4.36 -7.95
N ILE A 162 -23.16 5.40 -8.10
CA ILE A 162 -22.85 6.72 -7.50
C ILE A 162 -22.75 6.56 -5.99
N ARG A 163 -21.65 7.03 -5.38
CA ARG A 163 -21.38 6.88 -3.93
C ARG A 163 -22.49 7.43 -3.04
N MET A 164 -23.17 8.49 -3.48
CA MET A 164 -24.32 9.07 -2.75
C MET A 164 -25.48 8.09 -2.60
N LEU A 165 -25.59 7.08 -3.46
CA LEU A 165 -26.62 6.04 -3.41
C LEU A 165 -26.28 4.88 -2.47
N GLN A 166 -25.04 4.79 -1.99
CA GLN A 166 -24.60 3.74 -1.04
C GLN A 166 -24.58 4.21 0.43
N GLY A 167 -24.92 5.47 0.70
CA GLY A 167 -24.82 6.07 2.03
C GLY A 167 -26.14 6.63 2.56
N PRO A 168 -26.14 7.29 3.73
CA PRO A 168 -27.35 7.84 4.36
C PRO A 168 -28.04 8.92 3.51
N LYS A 169 -27.33 9.48 2.52
CA LYS A 169 -27.88 10.46 1.57
C LYS A 169 -28.67 9.83 0.42
N GLN A 170 -28.83 8.50 0.38
CA GLN A 170 -29.59 7.83 -0.67
C GLN A 170 -31.08 8.21 -0.69
N SER A 171 -31.62 8.64 0.45
CA SER A 171 -33.00 9.11 0.64
C SER A 171 -33.11 10.63 0.62
N SER A 172 -31.99 11.35 0.43
CA SER A 172 -32.04 12.79 0.19
C SER A 172 -32.72 13.09 -1.15
N THR A 173 -33.27 14.28 -1.31
CA THR A 173 -33.88 14.76 -2.56
C THR A 173 -32.97 14.53 -3.77
N THR A 174 -31.68 14.84 -3.64
CA THR A 174 -30.66 14.58 -4.68
C THR A 174 -30.43 13.09 -4.92
N GLY A 175 -30.45 12.26 -3.87
CA GLY A 175 -30.31 10.81 -3.97
C GLY A 175 -31.48 10.16 -4.71
N MET A 176 -32.71 10.57 -4.39
CA MET A 176 -33.93 10.09 -5.03
C MET A 176 -34.00 10.49 -6.51
N ALA A 177 -33.65 11.75 -6.83
CA ALA A 177 -33.57 12.21 -8.22
C ALA A 177 -32.58 11.39 -9.06
N LEU A 178 -31.41 11.05 -8.49
CA LEU A 178 -30.42 10.21 -9.18
C LEU A 178 -30.87 8.75 -9.35
N LYS A 179 -31.70 8.22 -8.43
CA LYS A 179 -32.32 6.88 -8.59
C LYS A 179 -33.36 6.90 -9.71
N ALA A 180 -34.15 7.97 -9.82
CA ALA A 180 -35.19 8.12 -10.83
C ALA A 180 -34.62 8.21 -12.26
N LEU A 181 -33.40 8.73 -12.43
CA LEU A 181 -32.67 8.78 -13.71
C LEU A 181 -32.12 7.41 -14.17
N ARG A 182 -32.31 6.34 -13.39
CA ARG A 182 -31.85 4.98 -13.73
C ARG A 182 -32.87 4.18 -14.56
N GLY A 183 -33.92 4.86 -15.04
CA GLY A 183 -34.90 4.32 -16.00
C GLY A 183 -34.35 4.31 -17.42
#